data_AF-A0A2W6YNM4-F1
#
_entry.id   AF-A0A2W6YNM4-F1
#
_cell.length_a   1.000
_cell.length_b   1.000
_cell.length_c   1.000
_cell.angle_alpha   90.00
_cell.angle_beta   90.00
_cell.angle_gamma   90.00
#
_symmetry.space_group_name_H-M   'P 1'
#
loop_
_entity.id
_entity.type
_entity.pdbx_description
1 polymer ?
#
loop_
_entity_poly.entity_id
_entity_poly.type
_entity_poly.pdbx_seq_one_letter_code
_entity_poly.pdbx_strand_id
1 'polypeptide(L)' 'MSDRSSAPGFDPARHCAVMAPALGLAITDAQRPGVLQFLAIAHAMSELVATAPVDEASLELAPVFRPGAPEDRT' A
#
# COMPACT_ATOMS: atom_id res chain seq x y z
N MET A 1 -17.85 9.06 -25.12
CA MET A 1 -17.74 8.97 -23.65
C MET A 1 -17.66 7.49 -23.32
N SER A 2 -16.45 6.95 -23.18
CA SER A 2 -16.26 5.53 -22.89
C SER A 2 -16.73 5.22 -21.48
N ASP A 3 -17.60 4.23 -21.37
CA ASP A 3 -18.06 3.61 -20.13
C ASP A 3 -16.84 3.08 -19.37
N ARG A 4 -16.33 3.84 -18.39
CA ARG A 4 -15.40 3.33 -17.39
C ARG A 4 -16.21 2.35 -16.55
N SER A 5 -16.31 1.09 -17.00
CA SER A 5 -16.89 0.00 -16.22
C SER A 5 -16.40 0.14 -14.79
N SER A 6 -17.34 0.44 -13.90
CA SER A 6 -17.15 0.59 -12.45
C SER A 6 -16.28 -0.56 -11.96
N ALA A 7 -14.98 -0.32 -11.80
CA ALA A 7 -14.13 -1.28 -11.13
C ALA A 7 -14.77 -1.55 -9.77
N PRO A 8 -14.98 -2.81 -9.38
CA PRO A 8 -15.53 -3.10 -8.07
C PRO A 8 -14.64 -2.42 -7.02
N GLY A 9 -15.24 -1.67 -6.10
CA GLY A 9 -14.52 -1.00 -5.03
C GLY A 9 -13.70 -1.99 -4.20
N PHE A 10 -12.71 -1.48 -3.48
CA PHE A 10 -11.84 -2.32 -2.64
C PHE A 10 -12.65 -3.11 -1.62
N ASP A 11 -12.40 -4.43 -1.59
CA ASP A 11 -12.97 -5.37 -0.63
C ASP A 11 -11.87 -5.84 0.34
N PRO A 12 -11.84 -5.31 1.57
CA PRO A 12 -10.85 -5.68 2.57
C PRO A 12 -10.86 -7.17 2.92
N ALA A 13 -12.03 -7.81 2.91
CA ALA A 13 -12.18 -9.22 3.29
C ALA A 13 -11.59 -10.13 2.23
N ARG A 14 -11.91 -9.86 0.96
CA ARG A 14 -11.30 -10.57 -0.17
C ARG A 14 -9.80 -10.34 -0.24
N HIS A 15 -9.35 -9.09 -0.08
CA HIS A 15 -7.93 -8.77 -0.08
C HIS A 15 -7.18 -9.51 1.04
N CYS A 16 -7.70 -9.48 2.26
CA CYS A 16 -7.12 -10.18 3.41
C CYS A 16 -7.04 -11.70 3.19
N ALA A 17 -8.09 -12.30 2.61
CA ALA A 17 -8.13 -13.75 2.36
C ALA A 17 -7.07 -14.20 1.34
N VAL A 18 -6.76 -13.36 0.35
CA VAL A 18 -5.75 -13.66 -0.68
C VAL A 18 -4.34 -13.36 -0.19
N MET A 19 -4.14 -12.21 0.46
CA MET A 19 -2.80 -11.72 0.79
C MET A 19 -2.21 -12.35 2.04
N ALA A 20 -3.02 -12.66 3.06
CA ALA A 20 -2.48 -13.22 4.30
C ALA A 20 -1.69 -14.53 4.06
N PRO A 21 -2.21 -15.52 3.29
CA PRO A 21 -1.44 -16.72 2.96
C PRO A 21 -0.20 -16.45 2.11
N ALA A 22 -0.29 -15.53 1.14
CA ALA A 22 0.84 -15.17 0.27
C ALA A 22 2.02 -14.57 1.06
N LEU A 23 1.72 -13.92 2.19
CA LEU A 23 2.70 -13.34 3.11
C LEU A 23 3.08 -14.29 4.26
N GLY A 24 2.56 -15.52 4.29
CA GLY A 24 2.79 -16.47 5.39
C GLY A 24 2.14 -16.07 6.72
N LEU A 25 1.11 -15.22 6.69
CA LEU A 25 0.41 -14.71 7.86
C LEU A 25 -0.82 -15.57 8.19
N ALA A 26 -0.90 -16.02 9.44
CA ALA A 26 -2.11 -16.63 10.00
C ALA A 26 -2.89 -15.59 10.80
N ILE A 27 -4.08 -15.20 10.30
CA ILE A 27 -4.96 -14.24 10.95
C ILE A 27 -6.09 -14.99 11.64
N THR A 28 -6.13 -14.90 12.96
CA THR A 28 -7.16 -15.57 13.76
C THR A 28 -8.51 -14.86 13.65
N ASP A 29 -9.59 -15.56 13.98
CA ASP A 29 -10.94 -14.99 13.96
C ASP A 29 -11.08 -13.80 14.92
N ALA A 30 -10.36 -13.81 16.04
CA ALA A 30 -10.33 -12.69 16.99
C ALA A 30 -9.63 -11.44 16.42
N GLN A 31 -8.60 -11.63 15.57
CA GLN A 31 -7.85 -10.53 14.95
C GLN A 31 -8.54 -9.98 13.71
N ARG A 32 -9.29 -10.83 12.99
CA ARG A 32 -9.87 -10.53 11.68
C ARG A 32 -10.65 -9.21 11.65
N PRO A 33 -11.56 -8.89 12.60
CA PRO A 33 -12.29 -7.62 12.56
C PRO A 33 -11.37 -6.39 12.55
N GLY A 34 -10.33 -6.39 13.40
CA GLY A 34 -9.36 -5.29 13.47
C GLY A 34 -8.53 -5.17 12.20
N VAL A 35 -8.08 -6.30 11.63
CA VAL A 35 -7.34 -6.30 10.36
C VAL A 35 -8.18 -5.70 9.23
N LEU A 36 -9.46 -6.10 9.11
CA LEU A 36 -10.33 -5.57 8.07
C LEU A 36 -10.55 -4.06 8.22
N GLN A 37 -10.71 -3.58 9.45
CA GLN A 37 -10.81 -2.14 9.74
C GLN A 37 -9.53 -1.40 9.30
N PHE A 38 -8.35 -1.89 9.65
CA PHE A 38 -7.10 -1.24 9.28
C PHE A 38 -6.82 -1.29 7.76
N LEU A 39 -7.20 -2.37 7.07
CA LEU A 39 -7.12 -2.43 5.62
C LEU A 39 -8.02 -1.38 4.94
N ALA A 40 -9.23 -1.15 5.46
CA ALA A 40 -10.11 -0.11 4.95
C ALA A 40 -9.53 1.30 5.14
N ILE A 41 -8.92 1.57 6.31
CA ILE A 41 -8.25 2.84 6.58
C ILE A 41 -7.03 3.04 5.65
N ALA A 42 -6.20 2.01 5.51
CA ALA A 42 -5.04 2.05 4.62
C ALA A 42 -5.43 2.33 3.17
N HIS A 43 -6.53 1.73 2.69
CA HIS A 43 -7.08 2.02 1.36
C HIS A 43 -7.53 3.49 1.23
N ALA A 44 -8.24 4.03 2.23
CA ALA A 44 -8.62 5.43 2.20
C ALA A 44 -7.40 6.36 2.16
N MET A 45 -6.34 6.04 2.92
CA MET A 45 -5.08 6.77 2.86
C MET A 45 -4.39 6.65 1.50
N SER A 46 -4.39 5.47 0.88
CA SER A 46 -3.78 5.28 -0.44
C SER A 46 -4.50 6.06 -1.53
N GLU A 47 -5.83 6.14 -1.48
CA GLU A 47 -6.60 6.98 -2.41
C GLU A 47 -6.22 8.45 -2.28
N LEU A 48 -6.01 8.96 -1.07
CA LEU A 48 -5.52 10.33 -0.87
C LEU A 48 -4.12 10.52 -1.47
N VAL A 49 -3.19 9.60 -1.19
CA VAL A 49 -1.82 9.64 -1.72
C VAL A 49 -1.81 9.57 -3.25
N ALA A 50 -2.68 8.76 -3.87
CA ALA A 50 -2.77 8.64 -5.31
C ALA A 50 -3.21 9.93 -6.02
N THR A 51 -3.81 10.88 -5.29
CA THR A 51 -4.18 12.20 -5.82
C THR A 51 -3.08 13.26 -5.69
N ALA A 52 -2.00 12.96 -4.99
CA ALA A 52 -0.90 13.91 -4.82
C ALA A 52 -0.22 14.18 -6.17
N PRO A 53 0.03 15.45 -6.54
CA PRO A 53 0.75 15.76 -7.76
C PRO A 53 2.22 15.32 -7.63
N VAL A 54 2.64 14.43 -8.51
CA VAL A 54 4.02 13.95 -8.61
C VAL A 54 4.52 14.27 -10.01
N ASP A 55 5.72 14.87 -10.10
CA ASP A 55 6.39 15.01 -11.39
C ASP A 55 6.90 13.64 -11.83
N GLU A 56 6.25 13.07 -12.85
CA GLU A 56 6.56 11.77 -13.43
C GLU A 56 7.98 11.73 -14.01
N ALA A 57 8.56 12.88 -14.37
CA ALA A 57 9.94 13.00 -14.82
C ALA A 57 10.97 12.97 -13.68
N SER A 58 10.55 13.17 -12.42
CA SER A 58 11.48 13.19 -11.29
C SER A 58 11.92 11.79 -10.85
N LEU A 59 11.03 10.78 -10.90
CA LEU A 59 11.23 9.39 -10.40
C LEU A 59 12.03 9.29 -9.07
N GLU A 60 12.11 10.37 -8.30
CA GLU A 60 12.96 10.43 -7.12
C GLU A 60 12.22 9.72 -5.98
N LEU A 61 12.71 8.53 -5.65
CA LEU A 61 12.34 7.87 -4.42
C LEU A 61 12.88 8.66 -3.23
N ALA A 62 12.31 8.43 -2.05
CA ALA A 62 12.86 8.99 -0.81
C ALA A 62 14.38 8.70 -0.74
N PRO A 63 15.24 9.72 -0.54
CA PRO A 63 16.68 9.65 -0.83
C PRO A 63 17.51 8.89 0.23
N VAL A 64 16.91 7.90 0.89
CA VAL A 64 17.47 7.23 2.06
C VAL A 64 18.52 6.17 1.73
N PHE A 65 18.54 5.65 0.50
CA PHE A 65 19.56 4.68 0.08
C PHE A 65 20.71 5.37 -0.66
N ARG A 66 21.91 5.31 -0.09
CA ARG A 66 23.16 5.79 -0.71
C ARG A 66 24.16 4.65 -0.81
N PRO A 67 24.21 3.91 -1.92
CA PRO A 67 25.21 2.86 -2.10
C PRO A 67 26.61 3.48 -2.14
N GLY A 68 27.50 3.04 -1.25
CA GLY A 68 28.92 3.39 -1.31
C GLY A 68 29.31 4.78 -0.79
N ALA A 69 28.52 5.42 0.08
CA ALA A 69 29.03 6.58 0.82
C ALA A 69 30.29 6.15 1.59
N PRO A 70 31.47 6.74 1.35
CA PRO A 70 32.63 6.48 2.19
C PRO A 70 32.25 6.86 3.62
N GLU A 71 32.61 6.04 4.60
CA GLU A 71 32.60 6.48 6.00
C GLU A 71 33.44 7.77 6.02
N ASP A 72 32.82 8.92 6.28
CA ASP A 72 33.54 10.11 6.73
C ASP A 72 34.10 9.79 8.12
N ARG A 73 35.20 9.02 8.15
CA ARG A 73 36.14 9.01 9.27
C ARG A 73 37.04 10.22 9.08
N THR A 74 36.63 11.33 9.66
CA THR A 74 37.56 12.38 10.10
C THR A 74 37.48 12.49 11.60
#